data_AF-A0AAP3H663-F1
#
_entry.id   AF-A0AAP3H663-F1
#
_cell.length_a   1.000
_cell.length_b   1.000
_cell.length_c   1.000
_cell.angle_alpha   90.00
_cell.angle_beta   90.00
_cell.angle_gamma   90.00
#
_symmetry.space_group_name_H-M   'P 1'
#
loop_
_entity.id
_entity.type
_entity.pdbx_description
1 polymer ?
#
loop_
_entity_poly.entity_id
_entity_poly.type
_entity_poly.pdbx_seq_one_letter_code
_entity_poly.pdbx_strand_id
1 'polypeptide(L)'
;MPIERNQALVTVAGVTGWKEQGKPFLVRYDLVKLGVKSGDPTYNCVYVVDGQEYVLVATNAGSSGFIEERKINLWPGVHRHHQTYGDGTMLVLDPESQTLSSWKVLPDGSATLHSQGKDLTEK
;
A
#
# COMPACT_ATOMS: atom_id res chain seq x y z
N MET A 1 0.42 -7.99 -19.44
CA MET A 1 -0.89 -8.64 -19.22
C MET A 1 -1.87 -7.56 -18.74
N PRO A 2 -3.15 -7.59 -19.15
CA PRO A 2 -4.12 -6.59 -18.70
C PRO A 2 -4.45 -6.82 -17.23
N ILE A 3 -4.43 -5.77 -16.43
CA ILE A 3 -4.77 -5.79 -15.00
C ILE A 3 -6.21 -6.29 -14.87
N GLU A 4 -6.43 -7.31 -14.02
CA GLU A 4 -7.78 -7.78 -13.69
C GLU A 4 -8.62 -6.60 -13.19
N ARG A 5 -9.65 -6.29 -13.97
CA ARG A 5 -10.66 -5.25 -13.74
C ARG A 5 -11.23 -5.39 -12.33
N ASN A 6 -10.95 -4.44 -11.43
CA ASN A 6 -11.81 -4.01 -10.30
C ASN A 6 -11.15 -2.97 -9.37
N GLN A 7 -9.84 -2.70 -9.51
CA GLN A 7 -9.17 -1.66 -8.72
C GLN A 7 -9.19 -0.31 -9.46
N ALA A 8 -9.66 0.72 -8.77
CA ALA A 8 -9.57 2.09 -9.26
C ALA A 8 -8.13 2.61 -9.09
N LEU A 9 -7.77 3.69 -9.78
CA LEU A 9 -6.44 4.28 -9.68
C LEU A 9 -6.46 5.50 -8.76
N VAL A 10 -5.39 5.71 -7.99
CA VAL A 10 -5.21 6.92 -7.18
C VAL A 10 -3.77 7.42 -7.24
N THR A 11 -3.58 8.73 -7.23
CA THR A 11 -2.26 9.37 -7.12
C THR A 11 -2.01 9.85 -5.69
N VAL A 12 -0.77 10.21 -5.36
CA VAL A 12 -0.46 10.84 -4.06
C VAL A 12 -1.29 12.10 -3.83
N ALA A 13 -1.54 12.91 -4.86
CA ALA A 13 -2.37 14.10 -4.76
C ALA A 13 -3.82 13.76 -4.36
N GLY A 14 -4.38 12.68 -4.92
CA GLY A 14 -5.71 12.19 -4.54
C GLY A 14 -5.78 11.78 -3.07
N VAL A 15 -4.76 11.05 -2.58
CA VAL A 15 -4.67 10.65 -1.17
C VAL A 15 -4.50 11.86 -0.25
N THR A 16 -3.67 12.82 -0.62
CA THR A 16 -3.53 14.08 0.14
C THR A 16 -4.87 14.79 0.26
N GLY A 17 -5.65 14.86 -0.82
CA GLY A 17 -7.00 15.42 -0.79
C GLY A 17 -7.94 14.69 0.18
N TRP A 18 -7.87 13.35 0.27
CA TRP A 18 -8.63 12.60 1.27
C TRP A 18 -8.20 12.95 2.71
N LYS A 19 -6.89 13.07 2.97
CA LYS A 19 -6.38 13.46 4.30
C LYS A 19 -6.82 14.86 4.70
N GLU A 20 -6.73 15.83 3.78
CA GLU A 20 -7.17 17.21 4.02
C GLU A 20 -8.67 17.32 4.32
N GLN A 21 -9.48 16.47 3.69
CA GLN A 21 -10.92 16.38 3.92
C GLN A 21 -11.29 15.55 5.17
N GLY A 22 -10.32 14.95 5.85
CA GLY A 22 -10.57 14.03 6.96
C GLY A 22 -11.33 12.76 6.53
N LYS A 23 -11.27 12.39 5.24
CA LYS A 23 -11.96 11.21 4.73
C LYS A 23 -11.28 9.95 5.30
N PRO A 24 -12.03 9.03 5.96
CA PRO A 24 -11.45 7.80 6.45
C PRO A 24 -11.07 6.88 5.29
N PHE A 25 -9.89 6.28 5.39
CA PHE A 25 -9.43 5.25 4.47
C PHE A 25 -8.52 4.27 5.20
N LEU A 26 -8.36 3.08 4.62
CA LEU A 26 -7.38 2.09 5.03
C LEU A 26 -6.21 2.09 4.05
N VAL A 27 -5.02 1.75 4.51
CA VAL A 27 -3.88 1.45 3.63
C VAL A 27 -3.42 0.01 3.80
N ARG A 28 -3.12 -0.64 2.67
CA ARG A 28 -2.63 -2.01 2.57
C ARG A 28 -1.46 -2.06 1.60
N TYR A 29 -0.48 -2.92 1.86
CA TYR A 29 0.69 -3.11 1.00
C TYR A 29 0.72 -4.54 0.49
N ASP A 30 0.38 -4.73 -0.78
CA ASP A 30 0.35 -6.06 -1.41
C ASP A 30 1.76 -6.38 -1.94
N LEU A 31 2.34 -7.49 -1.51
CA LEU A 31 3.68 -7.94 -1.89
C LEU A 31 3.65 -8.42 -3.35
N VAL A 32 4.49 -7.86 -4.20
CA VAL A 32 4.56 -8.21 -5.64
C VAL A 32 5.90 -8.79 -6.05
N LYS A 33 6.92 -8.69 -5.19
CA LYS A 33 8.22 -9.29 -5.42
C LYS A 33 8.88 -9.60 -4.09
N LEU A 34 9.31 -10.85 -3.90
CA LEU A 34 10.12 -11.26 -2.76
C LEU A 34 11.50 -10.60 -2.79
N GLY A 35 11.96 -10.16 -1.61
CA GLY A 35 13.35 -9.83 -1.39
C GLY A 35 14.16 -11.11 -1.16
N VAL A 36 14.87 -11.59 -2.19
CA VAL A 36 15.77 -12.75 -2.09
C VAL A 36 17.23 -12.35 -2.27
N LYS A 37 18.12 -13.02 -1.53
CA LYS A 37 19.59 -12.86 -1.48
C LYS A 37 20.09 -11.46 -1.10
N SER A 38 19.76 -10.44 -1.89
CA SER A 38 20.24 -9.05 -1.76
C SER A 38 19.24 -8.01 -2.28
N GLY A 39 18.03 -8.42 -2.69
CA GLY A 39 17.00 -7.51 -3.16
C GLY A 39 16.01 -7.13 -2.06
N ASP A 40 15.49 -5.91 -2.13
CA ASP A 40 14.38 -5.49 -1.29
C ASP A 40 13.05 -6.06 -1.80
N PRO A 41 12.14 -6.51 -0.91
CA PRO A 41 10.80 -6.81 -1.32
C PRO A 41 10.09 -5.56 -1.84
N THR A 42 9.25 -5.77 -2.84
CA THR A 42 8.52 -4.70 -3.52
C THR A 42 7.02 -4.89 -3.32
N TYR A 43 6.32 -3.79 -3.08
CA TYR A 43 4.90 -3.77 -2.76
C TYR A 43 4.14 -2.80 -3.67
N ASN A 44 2.88 -3.13 -3.91
CA ASN A 44 1.86 -2.19 -4.34
C ASN A 44 1.21 -1.56 -3.12
N CYS A 45 1.00 -0.24 -3.15
CA CYS A 45 0.21 0.44 -2.15
C CYS A 45 -1.26 0.49 -2.60
N VAL A 46 -2.15 -0.03 -1.78
CA VAL A 46 -3.60 -0.07 -2.03
C VAL A 46 -4.30 0.69 -0.92
N TYR A 47 -5.11 1.67 -1.30
CA TYR A 47 -6.02 2.36 -0.39
C TYR A 47 -7.40 1.75 -0.49
N VAL A 48 -8.09 1.62 0.63
CA VAL A 48 -9.49 1.18 0.66
C VAL A 48 -10.34 2.31 1.21
N VAL A 49 -11.29 2.76 0.40
CA VAL A 49 -12.20 3.86 0.73
C VAL A 49 -13.61 3.41 0.44
N ASP A 50 -14.48 3.44 1.46
CA ASP A 50 -15.88 3.01 1.33
C ASP A 50 -16.03 1.59 0.71
N GLY A 51 -15.07 0.69 1.03
CA GLY A 51 -15.00 -0.68 0.50
C GLY A 51 -14.41 -0.81 -0.91
N GLN A 52 -14.13 0.28 -1.61
CA GLN A 52 -13.49 0.28 -2.92
C GLN A 52 -11.97 0.30 -2.79
N GLU A 53 -11.29 -0.60 -3.51
CA GLU A 53 -9.82 -0.65 -3.58
C GLU A 53 -9.30 0.32 -4.66
N TYR A 54 -8.28 1.10 -4.30
CA TYR A 54 -7.56 2.04 -5.16
C TYR A 54 -6.07 1.72 -5.13
N VAL A 55 -5.50 1.32 -6.27
CA VAL A 55 -4.06 1.10 -6.38
C VAL A 55 -3.35 2.43 -6.64
N LEU A 56 -2.27 2.66 -5.90
CA LEU A 56 -1.45 3.86 -6.05
C LEU A 56 -0.69 3.79 -7.38
N VAL A 57 -0.77 4.86 -8.17
CA VAL A 57 -0.06 5.01 -9.43
C VAL A 57 0.84 6.25 -9.43
N ALA A 58 1.80 6.28 -10.36
CA ALA A 58 2.61 7.47 -10.58
C ALA A 58 1.74 8.62 -11.12
N THR A 59 2.11 9.87 -10.77
CA THR A 59 1.39 11.07 -11.19
C THR A 59 1.51 11.34 -12.70
N ASN A 60 2.60 10.87 -13.33
CA ASN A 60 2.85 11.05 -14.76
C ASN A 60 2.63 9.72 -15.48
N ALA A 61 1.81 9.72 -16.52
CA ALA A 61 1.81 8.64 -17.49
C ALA A 61 3.20 8.56 -18.13
N GLY A 62 3.71 7.34 -18.34
CA GLY A 62 4.95 7.16 -19.08
C GLY A 62 4.84 7.75 -20.49
N SER A 63 5.96 7.90 -21.20
CA SER A 63 5.98 8.36 -22.60
C SER A 63 5.11 7.51 -23.54
N SER A 64 4.75 6.30 -23.12
CA SER A 64 3.85 5.36 -23.79
C SER A 64 2.35 5.61 -23.53
N GLY A 65 1.98 6.56 -22.66
CA GLY A 65 0.61 6.84 -22.24
C GLY A 65 0.02 5.86 -21.23
N PHE A 66 0.76 4.80 -20.85
CA PHE A 66 0.34 3.85 -19.83
C PHE A 66 0.63 4.37 -18.42
N ILE A 67 -0.35 4.17 -17.54
CA ILE A 67 -0.23 4.42 -16.11
C ILE A 67 0.10 3.10 -15.43
N GLU A 68 1.27 3.04 -14.79
CA GLU A 68 1.71 1.86 -14.06
C GLU A 68 1.51 2.04 -12.55
N GLU A 69 1.26 0.91 -11.87
CA GLU A 69 1.20 0.84 -10.42
C GLU A 69 2.54 1.27 -9.82
N ARG A 70 2.48 2.12 -8.79
CA ARG A 70 3.68 2.57 -8.10
C ARG A 70 4.21 1.44 -7.23
N LYS A 71 5.33 0.88 -7.68
CA LYS A 71 6.12 -0.11 -6.94
C LYS A 71 6.93 0.58 -5.83
N ILE A 72 6.87 0.07 -4.61
CA ILE A 72 7.53 0.64 -3.43
C ILE A 72 8.34 -0.45 -2.73
N ASN A 73 9.64 -0.21 -2.50
CA ASN A 73 10.47 -1.11 -1.68
C ASN A 73 10.19 -0.94 -0.19
N LEU A 74 10.41 -1.97 0.62
CA LEU A 74 10.18 -1.93 2.07
C LEU A 74 10.86 -0.73 2.76
N TRP A 75 12.19 -0.64 2.64
CA TRP A 75 13.00 0.38 3.31
C TRP A 75 13.78 1.24 2.30
N PRO A 76 13.75 2.58 2.39
CA PRO A 76 12.89 3.38 3.27
C PRO A 76 11.47 3.56 2.71
N GLY A 77 11.12 2.92 1.59
CA GLY A 77 9.96 3.26 0.76
C GLY A 77 8.61 3.13 1.49
N VAL A 78 8.20 1.90 1.82
CA VAL A 78 6.91 1.64 2.49
C VAL A 78 6.86 2.35 3.84
N HIS A 79 7.94 2.28 4.62
CA HIS A 79 8.03 2.96 5.92
C HIS A 79 7.75 4.47 5.81
N ARG A 80 8.48 5.19 4.93
CA ARG A 80 8.30 6.64 4.74
C ARG A 80 6.93 6.97 4.16
N HIS A 81 6.47 6.18 3.21
CA HIS A 81 5.16 6.37 2.58
C HIS A 81 4.05 6.21 3.61
N HIS A 82 4.09 5.17 4.44
CA HIS A 82 3.07 4.92 5.46
C HIS A 82 3.04 6.03 6.52
N GLN A 83 4.20 6.49 6.98
CA GLN A 83 4.28 7.61 7.93
C GLN A 83 3.66 8.90 7.36
N THR A 84 3.84 9.15 6.06
CA THR A 84 3.40 10.41 5.43
C THR A 84 1.94 10.33 4.97
N TYR A 85 1.58 9.25 4.29
CA TYR A 85 0.31 9.11 3.55
C TYR A 85 -0.57 7.96 4.05
N GLY A 86 -0.13 7.21 5.06
CA GLY A 86 -0.91 6.15 5.66
C GLY A 86 -2.09 6.66 6.48
N ASP A 87 -2.83 5.69 7.01
CA ASP A 87 -4.06 5.83 7.82
C ASP A 87 -3.78 6.00 9.32
N GLY A 88 -2.51 6.10 9.72
CA GLY A 88 -2.08 6.28 11.11
C GLY A 88 -1.98 4.98 11.90
N THR A 89 -2.09 3.82 11.26
CA THR A 89 -1.85 2.52 11.90
C THR A 89 -0.36 2.21 12.05
N MET A 90 -0.07 1.18 12.86
CA MET A 90 1.28 0.64 13.02
C MET A 90 1.53 -0.40 11.94
N LEU A 91 2.65 -0.28 11.23
CA LEU A 91 3.07 -1.24 10.21
C LEU A 91 3.90 -2.36 10.83
N VAL A 92 3.56 -3.62 10.54
CA VAL A 92 4.25 -4.82 11.03
C VAL A 92 4.64 -5.69 9.85
N LEU A 93 5.92 -6.08 9.79
CA LEU A 93 6.45 -7.01 8.81
C LEU A 93 6.52 -8.41 9.41
N ASP A 94 5.95 -9.39 8.71
CA ASP A 94 6.26 -10.80 8.92
C ASP A 94 7.57 -11.13 8.17
N PRO A 95 8.67 -11.46 8.86
CA PRO A 95 9.95 -11.73 8.20
C PRO A 95 9.96 -13.02 7.39
N GLU A 96 9.08 -13.99 7.67
CA GLU A 96 9.04 -15.26 6.95
C GLU A 96 8.33 -15.12 5.60
N SER A 97 7.12 -14.57 5.62
CA SER A 97 6.34 -14.36 4.39
C SER A 97 6.68 -13.06 3.67
N GLN A 98 7.42 -12.15 4.32
CA GLN A 98 7.63 -10.77 3.86
C GLN A 98 6.33 -10.00 3.63
N THR A 99 5.20 -10.46 4.18
CA THR A 99 3.93 -9.74 4.09
C THR A 99 3.85 -8.64 5.14
N LEU A 100 3.09 -7.60 4.81
CA LEU A 100 2.88 -6.45 5.70
C LEU A 100 1.46 -6.47 6.25
N SER A 101 1.34 -6.26 7.55
CA SER A 101 0.06 -5.99 8.22
C SER A 101 0.07 -4.61 8.84
N SER A 102 -1.11 -4.02 8.99
CA SER A 102 -1.29 -2.77 9.71
C SER A 102 -2.20 -3.00 10.92
N TRP A 103 -1.85 -2.38 12.04
CA TRP A 103 -2.47 -2.61 13.33
C TRP A 103 -2.90 -1.29 13.96
N LYS A 104 -4.15 -1.23 14.42
CA LYS A 104 -4.66 -0.09 15.16
C LYS A 104 -4.45 -0.33 16.66
N VAL A 105 -3.66 0.54 17.29
CA VAL A 105 -3.48 0.56 18.74
C VAL A 105 -4.64 1.32 19.37
N LEU A 106 -5.31 0.70 20.33
CA LEU A 106 -6.44 1.26 21.05
C LEU A 106 -5.97 1.98 22.33
N PRO A 107 -6.78 2.89 22.92
CA PRO A 107 -6.39 3.64 24.11
C PRO A 107 -6.07 2.78 25.34
N ASP A 108 -6.57 1.55 25.39
CA ASP A 108 -6.31 0.58 26.46
C ASP A 108 -4.98 -0.18 26.29
N GLY A 109 -4.21 0.13 25.23
CA GLY A 109 -2.95 -0.51 24.90
C GLY A 109 -3.09 -1.83 24.12
N SER A 110 -4.31 -2.29 23.84
CA SER A 110 -4.53 -3.42 22.95
C SER A 110 -4.33 -3.02 21.49
N ALA A 111 -4.06 -4.01 20.62
CA ALA A 111 -3.92 -3.80 19.19
C ALA A 111 -4.86 -4.72 18.41
N THR A 112 -5.47 -4.19 17.37
CA THR A 112 -6.35 -4.94 16.47
C THR A 112 -5.81 -4.90 15.06
N LEU A 113 -5.83 -6.05 14.38
CA LEU A 113 -5.46 -6.14 12.98
C LEU A 113 -6.41 -5.25 12.15
N HIS A 114 -5.84 -4.35 11.36
CA HIS A 114 -6.58 -3.38 10.58
C HIS A 114 -6.56 -3.70 9.09
N SER A 115 -5.39 -4.06 8.56
CA SER A 115 -5.24 -4.57 7.21
C SER A 115 -4.12 -5.60 7.11
N GLN A 116 -4.19 -6.48 6.12
CA GLN A 116 -3.11 -7.41 5.79
C GLN A 116 -2.90 -7.46 4.29
N GLY A 117 -1.67 -7.21 3.88
CA GLY A 117 -1.20 -7.28 2.51
C GLY A 117 -1.40 -8.65 1.89
N LYS A 118 -1.78 -8.67 0.61
CA LYS A 118 -1.85 -9.89 -0.19
C LYS A 118 -0.47 -10.25 -0.72
N ASP A 119 -0.15 -11.53 -0.79
CA ASP A 119 1.01 -12.02 -1.56
C ASP A 119 0.59 -12.23 -3.02
N LEU A 120 1.23 -11.50 -3.93
CA LEU A 120 0.99 -11.52 -5.37
C LEU A 120 2.25 -11.95 -6.15
N THR A 121 3.21 -12.59 -5.49
CA THR A 121 4.50 -12.95 -6.08
C THR A 121 4.43 -14.13 -7.06
N GLU A 122 3.34 -14.91 -7.01
CA GLU A 122 3.11 -16.09 -7.86
C GLU A 122 2.24 -15.82 -9.12
N LYS A 123 2.03 -14.55 -9.49
CA LYS A 123 1.24 -14.16 -10.68
C LYS A 123 2.02 -14.15 -12.00
#